data_AF-A0A2D8FC38-F1
#
_entry.id   AF-A0A2D8FC38-F1
#
_cell.length_a   1.000
_cell.length_b   1.000
_cell.length_c   1.000
_cell.angle_alpha   90.00
_cell.angle_beta   90.00
_cell.angle_gamma   90.00
#
_symmetry.space_group_name_H-M   'P 1'
#
loop_
_entity.id
_entity.type
_entity.pdbx_description
1 polymer ?
#
loop_
_entity_poly.entity_id
_entity_poly.type
_entity_poly.pdbx_seq_one_letter_code
_entity_poly.pdbx_strand_id
1 'polypeptide(L)'
;MIEIRYTFIFILFLFYSYVVNIFGISSFMPDGFVINILIMATFLNKMPSVYYFILLGFIADLFFSEIVGPYMFCYFLSGLYLNFESLRWIQRAFLEQMILVFILSLIVNLLLLTANELSFDFQRIVINPFVNVALWSILFFTQRGKWLKNI
;
A
#
# COMPACT_ATOMS: atom_id res chain seq x y z
N MET A 1 -19.19 -3.03 11.32
CA MET A 1 -19.07 -4.24 10.43
C MET A 1 -18.09 -4.02 9.28
N ILE A 2 -18.10 -2.84 8.64
CA ILE A 2 -17.17 -2.40 7.58
C ILE A 2 -15.72 -2.34 8.08
N GLU A 3 -15.46 -1.68 9.22
CA GLU A 3 -14.11 -1.53 9.80
C GLU A 3 -13.47 -2.86 10.19
N ILE A 4 -14.24 -3.79 10.77
CA ILE A 4 -13.77 -5.15 11.14
C ILE A 4 -13.21 -5.89 9.93
N ARG A 5 -13.84 -5.74 8.74
CA ARG A 5 -13.32 -6.35 7.50
C ARG A 5 -11.97 -5.77 7.12
N TYR A 6 -11.72 -4.49 7.38
CA TYR A 6 -10.45 -3.82 7.05
C TYR A 6 -9.36 -4.15 8.03
N THR A 7 -9.69 -4.25 9.32
CA THR A 7 -8.77 -4.77 10.32
C THR A 7 -8.37 -6.19 9.96
N PHE A 8 -9.32 -7.03 9.52
CA PHE A 8 -9.01 -8.39 9.07
C PHE A 8 -8.09 -8.42 7.84
N ILE A 9 -8.39 -7.62 6.81
CA ILE A 9 -7.54 -7.51 5.61
C ILE A 9 -6.14 -6.99 5.99
N PHE A 10 -6.06 -6.00 6.87
CA PHE A 10 -4.80 -5.49 7.38
C PHE A 10 -3.99 -6.57 8.10
N ILE A 11 -4.62 -7.33 9.00
CA ILE A 11 -3.99 -8.44 9.70
C ILE A 11 -3.46 -9.49 8.69
N LEU A 12 -4.23 -9.81 7.65
CA LEU A 12 -3.77 -10.72 6.59
C LEU A 12 -2.49 -10.21 5.91
N PHE A 13 -2.43 -8.92 5.57
CA PHE A 13 -1.25 -8.33 4.95
C PHE A 13 -0.07 -8.15 5.93
N LEU A 14 -0.34 -8.02 7.22
CA LEU A 14 0.66 -8.06 8.27
C LEU A 14 1.33 -9.43 8.29
N PHE A 15 0.56 -10.52 8.33
CA PHE A 15 1.10 -11.88 8.26
C PHE A 15 1.84 -12.16 6.95
N TYR A 16 1.29 -11.75 5.81
CA TYR A 16 1.97 -11.85 4.51
C TYR A 16 3.34 -11.16 4.53
N SER A 17 3.40 -9.91 5.01
CA SER A 17 4.64 -9.13 5.06
C SER A 17 5.66 -9.75 6.02
N TYR A 18 5.21 -10.33 7.13
CA TYR A 18 6.06 -11.08 8.06
C TYR A 18 6.70 -12.29 7.38
N VAL A 19 5.92 -13.08 6.64
CA VAL A 19 6.42 -14.25 5.90
C VAL A 19 7.42 -13.83 4.82
N VAL A 20 7.12 -12.79 4.05
CA VAL A 20 8.01 -12.25 3.01
C VAL A 20 9.36 -11.80 3.59
N ASN A 21 9.34 -11.15 4.75
CA ASN A 21 10.57 -10.72 5.42
C ASN A 21 11.40 -11.88 5.96
N ILE A 22 10.77 -12.92 6.53
CA ILE A 22 11.49 -14.14 6.98
C ILE A 22 12.25 -14.80 5.82
N PHE A 23 11.62 -14.87 4.63
CA PHE A 23 12.25 -15.47 3.46
C PHE A 23 13.27 -14.55 2.77
N GLY A 24 13.41 -13.29 3.20
CA GLY A 24 14.34 -12.33 2.59
C GLY A 24 14.01 -11.95 1.15
N ILE A 25 12.75 -12.08 0.74
CA ILE A 25 12.30 -11.85 -0.66
C ILE A 25 11.50 -10.55 -0.83
N SER A 26 11.59 -9.62 0.13
CA SER A 26 10.84 -8.37 0.14
C SER A 26 11.12 -7.47 -1.07
N SER A 27 12.31 -7.54 -1.66
CA SER A 27 12.65 -6.79 -2.87
C SER A 27 11.92 -7.29 -4.13
N PHE A 28 11.45 -8.55 -4.13
CA PHE A 28 10.83 -9.20 -5.29
C PHE A 28 9.34 -9.49 -5.12
N MET A 29 8.82 -9.33 -3.90
CA MET A 29 7.41 -9.48 -3.58
C MET A 29 6.78 -8.11 -3.37
N PRO A 30 5.50 -7.94 -3.73
CA PRO A 30 4.84 -6.67 -3.53
C PRO A 30 4.71 -6.33 -2.04
N ASP A 31 4.80 -5.05 -1.71
CA ASP A 31 4.69 -4.58 -0.34
C ASP A 31 3.24 -4.77 0.14
N GLY A 32 3.07 -5.57 1.20
CA GLY A 32 1.75 -5.93 1.70
C GLY A 32 0.92 -4.74 2.15
N PHE A 33 1.56 -3.66 2.60
CA PHE A 33 0.88 -2.45 3.06
C PHE A 33 0.47 -1.55 1.89
N VAL A 34 1.27 -1.48 0.83
CA VAL A 34 0.84 -0.85 -0.44
C VAL A 34 -0.36 -1.59 -1.03
N ILE A 35 -0.35 -2.93 -1.03
CA ILE A 35 -1.49 -3.73 -1.49
C ILE A 35 -2.72 -3.49 -0.61
N ASN A 36 -2.53 -3.44 0.72
CA ASN A 36 -3.61 -3.16 1.66
C ASN A 36 -4.30 -1.83 1.35
N ILE A 37 -3.52 -0.76 1.13
CA ILE A 37 -4.04 0.55 0.72
C ILE A 37 -4.80 0.45 -0.61
N LEU A 38 -4.26 -0.26 -1.60
CA LEU A 38 -4.92 -0.41 -2.90
C LEU A 38 -6.25 -1.17 -2.83
N ILE A 39 -6.34 -2.20 -1.99
CA ILE A 39 -7.58 -2.93 -1.76
C ILE A 39 -8.60 -2.02 -1.07
N MET A 40 -8.18 -1.21 -0.10
CA MET A 40 -9.04 -0.19 0.50
C MET A 40 -9.47 0.86 -0.53
N ALA A 41 -8.57 1.34 -1.39
CA ALA A 41 -8.90 2.31 -2.41
C ALA A 41 -9.95 1.78 -3.42
N THR A 42 -9.96 0.47 -3.65
CA THR A 42 -10.70 -0.17 -4.74
C THR A 42 -12.08 -0.70 -4.32
N PHE A 43 -12.18 -1.32 -3.15
CA PHE A 43 -13.40 -2.03 -2.74
C PHE A 43 -14.28 -1.24 -1.77
N LEU A 44 -13.88 -0.03 -1.40
CA LEU A 44 -14.58 0.80 -0.43
C LEU A 44 -15.52 1.79 -1.10
N ASN A 45 -16.80 1.68 -0.74
CA ASN A 45 -17.79 2.69 -1.09
C ASN A 45 -17.59 3.98 -0.27
N LYS A 46 -17.06 3.85 0.95
CA LYS A 46 -16.75 4.97 1.85
C LYS A 46 -15.37 4.74 2.46
N MET A 47 -14.49 5.72 2.30
CA MET A 47 -13.15 5.67 2.87
C MET A 47 -13.19 5.81 4.39
N PRO A 48 -12.37 5.05 5.14
CA PRO A 48 -12.11 5.28 6.56
C PRO A 48 -11.49 6.66 6.77
N SER A 49 -11.63 7.20 7.98
CA SER A 49 -11.01 8.47 8.32
C SER A 49 -9.48 8.41 8.21
N VAL A 50 -8.85 9.56 7.97
CA VAL A 50 -7.39 9.69 7.94
C VAL A 50 -6.75 9.15 9.22
N TYR A 51 -7.38 9.36 10.38
CA TYR A 51 -6.92 8.82 11.67
C TYR A 51 -6.85 7.29 11.69
N TYR A 52 -7.78 6.60 11.02
CA TYR A 52 -7.74 5.15 10.92
C TYR A 52 -6.55 4.69 10.06
N PHE A 53 -6.25 5.39 8.97
CA PHE A 53 -5.04 5.12 8.18
C PHE A 53 -3.77 5.31 9.02
N ILE A 54 -3.66 6.43 9.74
CA ILE A 54 -2.51 6.70 10.64
C ILE A 54 -2.34 5.57 11.65
N LEU A 55 -3.43 5.10 12.26
CA LEU A 55 -3.40 3.99 13.20
C LEU A 55 -2.87 2.70 12.57
N LEU A 56 -3.31 2.34 11.36
CA LEU A 56 -2.81 1.16 10.66
C LEU A 56 -1.32 1.28 10.33
N GLY A 57 -0.88 2.45 9.85
CA GLY A 57 0.53 2.69 9.56
C GLY A 57 1.40 2.67 10.82
N PHE A 58 0.92 3.21 11.94
CA PHE A 58 1.57 3.09 13.25
C PHE A 58 1.76 1.64 13.66
N ILE A 59 0.71 0.82 13.53
CA ILE A 59 0.80 -0.61 13.85
C ILE A 59 1.81 -1.29 12.93
N ALA A 60 1.82 -0.99 11.64
CA ALA A 60 2.80 -1.55 10.71
C ALA A 60 4.24 -1.19 11.11
N ASP A 61 4.51 0.06 11.47
CA ASP A 61 5.84 0.50 11.93
C ASP A 61 6.30 -0.28 13.16
N LEU A 62 5.42 -0.56 14.13
CA LEU A 62 5.78 -1.33 15.34
C LEU A 62 6.34 -2.73 15.04
N PHE A 63 6.00 -3.33 13.90
CA PHE A 63 6.46 -4.68 13.52
C PHE A 63 7.58 -4.68 12.49
N PHE A 64 7.69 -3.64 11.66
CA PHE A 64 8.51 -3.67 10.45
C PHE A 64 9.50 -2.51 10.32
N SER A 65 9.52 -1.58 11.27
CA SER A 65 10.51 -0.53 11.32
C SER A 65 11.11 -0.32 12.70
N GLU A 66 12.40 0.05 12.75
CA GLU A 66 13.08 0.37 14.00
C GLU A 66 12.65 1.74 14.56
N ILE A 67 12.16 2.63 13.69
CA ILE A 67 11.66 3.95 14.05
C ILE A 67 10.22 4.09 13.54
N VAL A 68 9.35 4.64 14.38
CA VAL A 68 7.97 4.97 13.97
C VAL A 68 8.01 6.09 12.93
N GLY A 69 7.46 5.84 11.74
CA GLY A 69 7.49 6.83 10.66
C GLY A 69 7.18 6.28 9.27
N PRO A 70 7.92 5.29 8.75
CA PRO A 70 7.84 4.92 7.33
C PRO A 70 6.43 4.55 6.85
N TYR A 71 5.79 3.57 7.48
CA TYR A 71 4.44 3.16 7.13
C TYR A 71 3.40 4.16 7.63
N MET A 72 3.56 4.72 8.84
CA MET A 72 2.66 5.76 9.34
C MET A 72 2.53 6.93 8.34
N PHE A 73 3.64 7.41 7.81
CA PHE A 73 3.68 8.49 6.84
C PHE A 73 3.03 8.12 5.51
N CYS A 74 3.33 6.93 4.98
CA CYS A 74 2.71 6.45 3.74
C CYS A 74 1.20 6.24 3.86
N TYR A 75 0.73 5.69 4.98
CA TYR A 75 -0.70 5.57 5.27
C TYR A 75 -1.34 6.94 5.47
N PHE A 76 -0.68 7.88 6.14
CA PHE A 76 -1.17 9.25 6.30
C PHE A 76 -1.40 9.93 4.94
N LEU A 77 -0.39 9.92 4.07
CA LEU A 77 -0.49 10.49 2.72
C LEU A 77 -1.60 9.83 1.91
N SER A 78 -1.69 8.51 1.97
CA SER A 78 -2.72 7.74 1.27
C SER A 78 -4.12 8.02 1.82
N GLY A 79 -4.25 8.16 3.14
CA GLY A 79 -5.49 8.54 3.82
C GLY A 79 -5.96 9.93 3.42
N LEU A 80 -5.05 10.91 3.38
CA LEU A 80 -5.34 12.26 2.89
C LEU A 80 -5.81 12.22 1.43
N TYR A 81 -5.01 11.57 0.57
CA TYR A 81 -5.32 11.45 -0.85
C TYR A 81 -6.70 10.83 -1.06
N LEU A 82 -7.00 9.68 -0.46
CA LEU A 82 -8.28 8.99 -0.68
C LEU A 82 -9.49 9.67 -0.04
N ASN A 83 -9.33 10.46 1.03
CA ASN A 83 -10.45 11.13 1.70
C ASN A 83 -10.85 12.46 1.06
N PHE A 84 -9.92 13.19 0.44
CA PHE A 84 -10.16 14.53 -0.10
C PHE A 84 -10.35 14.56 -1.62
N GLU A 85 -10.43 13.40 -2.25
CA GLU A 85 -10.58 13.30 -3.68
C GLU A 85 -12.02 13.38 -4.18
N SER A 86 -12.17 13.99 -5.36
CA SER A 86 -13.45 14.10 -6.07
C SER A 86 -13.80 12.84 -6.87
N LEU A 87 -12.78 12.14 -7.37
CA LEU A 87 -12.93 10.90 -8.14
C LEU A 87 -12.54 9.70 -7.28
N ARG A 88 -13.28 8.60 -7.42
CA ARG A 88 -12.86 7.33 -6.82
C ARG A 88 -11.57 6.88 -7.48
N TRP A 89 -10.68 6.25 -6.71
CA TRP A 89 -9.43 5.67 -7.20
C TRP A 89 -9.59 4.96 -8.55
N ILE A 90 -10.63 4.12 -8.66
CA ILE A 90 -10.86 3.30 -9.86
C ILE A 90 -11.32 4.06 -11.10
N GLN A 91 -11.83 5.28 -10.94
CA GLN A 91 -12.24 6.13 -12.05
C GLN A 91 -11.06 6.91 -12.65
N ARG A 92 -9.89 6.92 -11.98
CA ARG A 92 -8.68 7.59 -12.46
C ARG A 92 -8.10 6.90 -13.68
N ALA A 93 -7.31 7.67 -14.43
CA ALA A 93 -6.59 7.12 -15.57
C ALA A 93 -5.62 6.02 -15.09
N PHE A 94 -5.52 4.93 -15.85
CA PHE A 94 -4.63 3.82 -15.49
C PHE A 94 -3.17 4.29 -15.32
N LEU A 95 -2.69 5.16 -16.21
CA LEU A 95 -1.34 5.72 -16.12
C LEU A 95 -1.13 6.51 -14.81
N GLU A 96 -2.14 7.27 -14.39
CA GLU A 96 -2.09 8.03 -13.14
C GLU A 96 -2.01 7.10 -11.93
N GLN A 97 -2.85 6.05 -11.89
CA GLN A 97 -2.79 5.04 -10.82
C GLN A 97 -1.41 4.37 -10.74
N MET A 98 -0.81 4.04 -11.89
CA MET A 98 0.52 3.42 -11.98
C MET A 98 1.60 4.35 -11.41
N ILE A 99 1.58 5.63 -11.79
CA ILE A 99 2.52 6.64 -11.29
C ILE A 99 2.39 6.78 -9.77
N LEU A 100 1.17 6.83 -9.25
CA LEU A 100 0.94 7.00 -7.81
C LEU A 100 1.38 5.78 -7.00
N VAL A 101 1.10 4.56 -7.48
CA VAL A 101 1.59 3.32 -6.85
C VAL A 101 3.12 3.30 -6.85
N PHE A 102 3.74 3.68 -7.96
CA PHE A 102 5.19 3.75 -8.07
C PHE A 102 5.80 4.75 -7.08
N ILE A 103 5.26 5.97 -7.02
CA ILE A 103 5.73 7.02 -6.10
C ILE A 103 5.55 6.59 -4.64
N LEU A 104 4.38 6.06 -4.27
CA LEU A 104 4.12 5.60 -2.91
C LEU A 104 5.10 4.48 -2.51
N SER A 105 5.37 3.54 -3.44
CA SER A 105 6.33 2.46 -3.23
C SER A 105 7.76 2.97 -3.09
N LEU A 106 8.15 3.99 -3.87
CA LEU A 106 9.46 4.61 -3.73
C LEU A 106 9.61 5.28 -2.36
N ILE A 107 8.61 6.06 -1.94
CA ILE A 107 8.62 6.75 -0.65
C ILE A 107 8.76 5.73 0.48
N VAL A 108 7.95 4.67 0.51
CA VAL A 108 8.00 3.69 1.59
C VAL A 108 9.35 2.98 1.66
N ASN A 109 9.92 2.59 0.50
CA ASN A 109 11.21 1.88 0.48
C ASN A 109 12.38 2.78 0.87
N LEU A 110 12.37 4.06 0.47
CA LEU A 110 13.37 5.04 0.91
C LEU A 110 13.30 5.27 2.42
N LEU A 111 12.09 5.46 2.96
CA LEU A 111 11.90 5.65 4.40
C LEU A 111 12.32 4.42 5.20
N LEU A 112 11.98 3.21 4.75
CA LEU A 112 12.38 1.97 5.42
C LEU A 112 13.89 1.76 5.39
N LEU A 113 14.56 2.16 4.29
CA LEU A 113 16.01 2.09 4.22
C LEU A 113 16.66 2.98 5.27
N THR A 114 16.15 4.20 5.42
CA THR A 114 16.65 5.14 6.42
C THR A 114 16.31 4.72 7.85
N ALA A 115 15.10 4.21 8.08
CA ALA A 115 14.60 3.93 9.41
C ALA A 115 15.18 2.64 10.02
N ASN A 116 15.58 1.67 9.17
CA ASN A 116 16.13 0.38 9.62
C ASN A 116 17.65 0.30 9.42
N GLU A 117 18.30 1.45 9.21
CA GLU A 117 19.76 1.57 8.96
C GLU A 117 20.30 0.58 7.91
N LEU A 118 19.48 0.25 6.91
CA LEU A 118 19.84 -0.72 5.89
C LEU A 118 20.86 -0.12 4.94
N SER A 119 21.87 -0.90 4.57
CA SER A 119 22.72 -0.55 3.43
C SER A 119 21.88 -0.33 2.18
N PHE A 120 22.29 0.61 1.31
CA PHE A 120 21.57 0.90 0.08
C PHE A 120 21.34 -0.38 -0.74
N ASP A 121 20.09 -0.85 -0.77
CA ASP A 121 19.65 -1.99 -1.57
C ASP A 121 18.94 -1.49 -2.82
N PHE A 122 19.68 -1.50 -3.93
CA PHE A 122 19.14 -1.15 -5.24
C PHE A 122 17.92 -2.01 -5.62
N GLN A 123 17.91 -3.29 -5.22
CA GLN A 123 16.80 -4.18 -5.54
C GLN A 123 15.52 -3.70 -4.86
N ARG A 124 15.60 -3.36 -3.57
CA ARG A 124 14.44 -2.86 -2.83
C ARG A 124 13.94 -1.51 -3.34
N ILE A 125 14.84 -0.58 -3.67
CA ILE A 125 14.43 0.76 -4.12
C ILE A 125 13.87 0.75 -5.54
N VAL A 126 14.41 -0.08 -6.44
CA VAL A 126 14.03 -0.06 -7.85
C VAL A 126 13.06 -1.18 -8.19
N ILE A 127 13.36 -2.43 -7.82
CA ILE A 127 12.57 -3.60 -8.21
C ILE A 127 11.21 -3.60 -7.50
N ASN A 128 11.16 -3.34 -6.19
CA ASN A 128 9.91 -3.42 -5.43
C ASN A 128 8.81 -2.47 -5.96
N PRO A 129 9.09 -1.18 -6.27
CA PRO A 129 8.09 -0.32 -6.94
C PRO A 129 7.55 -0.89 -8.26
N PHE A 130 8.41 -1.48 -9.11
CA PHE A 130 7.95 -2.13 -10.34
C PHE A 130 7.09 -3.36 -10.06
N VAL A 131 7.41 -4.15 -9.03
CA VAL A 131 6.60 -5.30 -8.61
C VAL A 131 5.21 -4.86 -8.15
N ASN A 132 5.11 -3.82 -7.33
CA ASN A 132 3.82 -3.25 -6.87
C ASN A 132 2.96 -2.77 -8.05
N VAL A 133 3.60 -2.05 -8.98
CA VAL A 133 2.99 -1.55 -10.20
C VAL A 133 2.52 -2.68 -11.11
N ALA A 134 3.32 -3.74 -11.28
CA ALA A 134 2.96 -4.93 -12.06
C ALA A 134 1.77 -5.67 -11.43
N LEU A 135 1.77 -5.87 -10.11
CA LEU A 135 0.64 -6.46 -9.40
C LEU A 135 -0.63 -5.62 -9.59
N TRP A 136 -0.54 -4.30 -9.40
CA TRP A 136 -1.68 -3.41 -9.63
C TRP A 136 -2.19 -3.49 -11.07
N SER A 137 -1.30 -3.57 -12.06
CA SER A 137 -1.67 -3.74 -13.47
C SER A 137 -2.48 -5.02 -13.68
N ILE A 138 -2.02 -6.15 -13.13
CA ILE A 138 -2.73 -7.43 -13.24
C ILE A 138 -4.11 -7.34 -12.59
N LEU A 139 -4.21 -6.77 -11.39
CA LEU A 139 -5.49 -6.56 -10.72
C LEU A 139 -6.42 -5.65 -11.52
N PHE A 140 -5.87 -4.58 -12.10
CA PHE A 140 -6.63 -3.63 -12.90
C PHE A 140 -7.24 -4.31 -14.12
N PHE A 141 -6.44 -5.00 -14.94
CA PHE A 141 -6.97 -5.64 -16.14
C PHE A 141 -7.94 -6.79 -15.83
N THR A 142 -7.74 -7.53 -14.75
CA THR A 142 -8.62 -8.65 -14.38
C THR A 142 -9.95 -8.20 -13.80
N GLN A 143 -10.02 -7.06 -13.12
CA GLN A 143 -11.23 -6.61 -12.42
C GLN A 143 -11.90 -5.38 -13.05
N ARG A 144 -11.24 -4.65 -13.97
CA ARG A 144 -11.78 -3.45 -14.64
C ARG A 144 -13.19 -3.64 -15.17
N GLY A 145 -13.46 -4.77 -15.83
CA GLY A 145 -14.77 -5.07 -16.39
C GLY A 145 -15.89 -5.16 -15.35
N LYS A 146 -15.59 -5.55 -14.11
CA LYS A 146 -16.55 -5.56 -13.00
C LYS A 146 -16.70 -4.19 -12.39
N TRP A 147 -15.61 -3.44 -12.24
CA TRP A 147 -15.63 -2.11 -11.66
C TRP A 147 -16.40 -1.13 -12.54
N LEU A 148 -16.18 -1.14 -13.86
CA LEU A 148 -16.91 -0.27 -14.80
C LEU A 148 -18.43 -0.53 -14.86
N LYS A 149 -18.89 -1.71 -14.47
CA LYS A 149 -20.33 -2.04 -14.43
C LYS A 149 -21.04 -1.53 -13.17
N ASN A 150 -20.28 -1.23 -12.12
CA ASN A 150 -20.77 -0.88 -10.79
C ASN A 150 -20.45 0.58 -10.41
N ILE A 151 -20.00 1.38 -11.37
CA ILE A 151 -19.84 2.85 -11.27
C ILE A 151 -21.11 3.50 -11.79
#